data_AF-A0A4R0PY53-F1
#
_entry.id   AF-A0A4R0PY53-F1
#
_cell.length_a   1.000
_cell.length_b   1.000
_cell.length_c   1.000
_cell.angle_alpha   90.00
_cell.angle_beta   90.00
_cell.angle_gamma   90.00
#
_symmetry.space_group_name_H-M   'P 1'
#
loop_
_entity.id
_entity.type
_entity.pdbx_description
1 polymer ?
#
loop_
_entity_poly.entity_id
_entity_poly.type
_entity_poly.pdbx_seq_one_letter_code
_entity_poly.pdbx_strand_id
1 'polypeptide(L)'
;MAAAQFVMALNFADEFELLSLSVMNTQPGTTKKGGLVFVRNGKLKMHPEIYDHLALISISSICAGSVYFHGRDKIAAEIVNLPYSDGLLNLEGAEEDYMAFKRLCSPVSRFFLLQAKKVQWSAILSTFRFFMMEGIWDVVNFVAHALHQADADVLACAQLLESMHKQEWYPGFCRSLQDFHASRYPLSKVGLESELPEMP
;
A
#
# COMPACT_ATOMS: atom_id res chain seq x y z
N MET A 1 1.23 4.25 -9.46
CA MET A 1 0.32 3.26 -8.83
C MET A 1 1.02 1.93 -8.54
N ALA A 2 1.45 1.16 -9.55
CA ALA A 2 2.09 -0.16 -9.35
C ALA A 2 3.35 -0.12 -8.46
N ALA A 3 4.18 0.91 -8.57
CA ALA A 3 5.34 1.10 -7.69
C ALA A 3 4.97 1.17 -6.19
N ALA A 4 3.91 1.93 -5.86
CA ALA A 4 3.44 2.08 -4.48
C ALA A 4 2.89 0.75 -3.92
N GLN A 5 2.14 0.01 -4.75
CA GLN A 5 1.64 -1.33 -4.40
C GLN A 5 2.77 -2.30 -4.14
N PHE A 6 3.80 -2.31 -5.00
CA PHE A 6 5.00 -3.13 -4.80
C PHE A 6 5.69 -2.80 -3.48
N VAL A 7 6.01 -1.51 -3.25
CA VAL A 7 6.72 -1.08 -2.03
C VAL A 7 5.92 -1.41 -0.77
N MET A 8 4.59 -1.23 -0.80
CA MET A 8 3.73 -1.66 0.30
C MET A 8 3.75 -3.18 0.49
N ALA A 9 3.68 -3.96 -0.60
CA ALA A 9 3.66 -5.42 -0.54
C ALA A 9 4.96 -6.03 0.01
N LEU A 10 6.08 -5.31 -0.06
CA LEU A 10 7.35 -5.73 0.54
C LEU A 10 7.29 -5.83 2.08
N ASN A 11 6.35 -5.16 2.74
CA ASN A 11 6.09 -5.36 4.17
C ASN A 11 5.60 -6.78 4.51
N PHE A 12 5.16 -7.54 3.51
CA PHE A 12 4.45 -8.81 3.66
C PHE A 12 5.08 -9.92 2.78
N ALA A 13 6.39 -9.87 2.61
CA ALA A 13 7.12 -10.78 1.73
C ALA A 13 7.13 -12.24 2.22
N ASP A 14 6.85 -12.48 3.50
CA ASP A 14 6.71 -13.83 4.06
C ASP A 14 5.33 -14.44 3.72
N GLU A 15 4.33 -13.60 3.46
CA GLU A 15 2.95 -13.99 3.14
C GLU A 15 2.65 -14.02 1.64
N PHE A 16 3.32 -13.18 0.85
CA PHE A 16 3.08 -13.03 -0.58
C PHE A 16 4.36 -13.15 -1.41
N GLU A 17 4.31 -14.02 -2.40
CA GLU A 17 5.32 -14.09 -3.44
C GLU A 17 5.00 -13.06 -4.53
N LEU A 18 5.84 -12.03 -4.64
CA LEU A 18 5.69 -10.97 -5.64
C LEU A 18 6.25 -11.45 -6.98
N LEU A 19 5.42 -11.49 -8.01
CA LEU A 19 5.79 -12.08 -9.30
C LEU A 19 6.26 -11.01 -10.29
N SER A 20 5.41 -10.03 -10.57
CA SER A 20 5.71 -9.02 -11.57
C SER A 20 4.94 -7.72 -11.36
N LEU A 21 5.44 -6.68 -12.01
CA LEU A 21 4.82 -5.39 -12.14
C LEU A 21 4.55 -5.10 -13.60
N SER A 22 3.35 -4.65 -13.93
CA SER A 22 3.03 -4.18 -15.28
C SER A 22 2.88 -2.66 -15.33
N VAL A 23 3.34 -2.08 -16.44
CA VAL A 23 3.11 -0.66 -16.73
C VAL A 23 1.70 -0.49 -17.30
N MET A 24 1.09 0.66 -17.04
CA MET A 24 -0.18 0.98 -17.68
C MET A 24 0.09 1.25 -19.17
N ASN A 25 -0.49 0.42 -20.04
CA ASN A 25 -0.38 0.61 -21.48
C ASN A 25 -1.61 1.40 -21.96
N THR A 26 -1.36 2.62 -22.44
CA THR A 26 -2.40 3.53 -22.96
C THR A 26 -2.49 3.51 -24.49
N GLN A 27 -1.91 2.51 -25.16
CA GLN A 27 -2.01 2.39 -26.61
C GLN A 27 -3.47 2.20 -27.06
N PRO A 28 -3.89 2.87 -28.15
CA PRO A 28 -5.25 2.75 -28.69
C PRO A 28 -5.58 1.28 -29.01
N GLY A 29 -6.60 0.73 -28.36
CA GLY A 29 -7.09 -0.64 -28.61
C GLY A 29 -6.64 -1.70 -27.60
N THR A 30 -5.67 -1.41 -26.72
CA THR A 30 -5.23 -2.31 -25.64
C THR A 30 -4.93 -1.51 -24.37
N THR A 31 -5.97 -0.95 -23.74
CA THR A 31 -5.83 -0.36 -22.41
C THR A 31 -5.55 -1.47 -21.40
N LYS A 32 -4.29 -1.67 -21.02
CA LYS A 32 -3.93 -2.55 -19.90
C LYS A 32 -3.67 -1.69 -18.67
N LYS A 33 -4.43 -1.91 -17.62
CA LYS A 33 -4.15 -1.32 -16.30
C LYS A 33 -2.85 -1.93 -15.78
N GLY A 34 -1.87 -1.08 -15.47
CA GLY A 34 -0.65 -1.50 -14.81
C GLY A 34 -0.95 -1.91 -13.37
N GLY A 35 -0.23 -2.90 -12.83
CA GLY A 35 -0.49 -3.40 -11.49
C GLY A 35 0.57 -4.36 -10.98
N LEU A 36 0.48 -4.68 -9.69
CA LEU A 36 1.29 -5.71 -9.06
C LEU A 36 0.60 -7.07 -9.18
N VAL A 37 1.33 -8.06 -9.68
CA VAL A 37 0.93 -9.47 -9.67
C VAL A 37 1.70 -10.19 -8.57
N PHE A 38 0.97 -10.85 -7.69
CA PHE A 38 1.52 -11.63 -6.58
C PHE A 38 0.62 -12.80 -6.24
N VAL A 39 1.19 -13.82 -5.59
CA VAL A 39 0.45 -14.98 -5.09
C VAL A 39 0.64 -15.11 -3.59
N ARG A 40 -0.43 -15.47 -2.89
CA ARG A 40 -0.38 -15.74 -1.46
C ARG A 40 0.28 -17.09 -1.22
N ASN A 41 1.10 -17.18 -0.18
CA ASN A 41 1.61 -18.44 0.31
C ASN A 41 0.45 -19.35 0.78
N GLY A 42 0.16 -20.39 0.00
CA GLY A 42 -0.96 -21.31 0.22
C GLY A 42 -0.89 -22.09 1.54
N LYS A 43 0.28 -22.15 2.18
CA LYS A 43 0.49 -22.84 3.46
C LYS A 43 -0.06 -22.05 4.66
N LEU A 44 -0.25 -20.74 4.52
CA LEU A 44 -0.77 -19.90 5.58
C LEU A 44 -2.29 -20.05 5.68
N LYS A 45 -2.85 -20.02 6.89
CA LYS A 45 -4.30 -19.99 7.08
C LYS A 45 -4.84 -18.60 6.75
N MET A 46 -6.08 -18.53 6.27
CA MET A 46 -6.76 -17.25 6.09
C MET A 46 -7.08 -16.66 7.47
N HIS A 47 -6.32 -15.64 7.86
CA HIS A 47 -6.47 -14.86 9.10
C HIS A 47 -6.91 -13.43 8.73
N PRO A 48 -7.64 -12.68 9.60
CA PRO A 48 -7.93 -11.25 9.40
C PRO A 48 -6.70 -10.44 8.97
N GLU A 49 -5.50 -10.76 9.45
CA GLU A 49 -4.25 -10.11 9.03
C GLU A 49 -4.01 -10.19 7.52
N ILE A 50 -4.26 -11.34 6.88
CA ILE A 50 -4.11 -11.47 5.42
C ILE A 50 -5.04 -10.51 4.68
N TYR A 51 -6.27 -10.35 5.17
CA TYR A 51 -7.21 -9.39 4.58
C TYR A 51 -6.77 -7.95 4.80
N ASP A 52 -6.16 -7.66 5.95
CA ASP A 52 -5.58 -6.37 6.27
C ASP A 52 -4.37 -6.04 5.36
N HIS A 53 -3.45 -7.00 5.16
CA HIS A 53 -2.29 -6.82 4.27
C HIS A 53 -2.75 -6.52 2.84
N LEU A 54 -3.72 -7.30 2.33
CA LEU A 54 -4.31 -7.06 1.01
C LEU A 54 -5.01 -5.70 0.92
N ALA A 55 -5.67 -5.26 2.00
CA ALA A 55 -6.31 -3.95 2.07
C ALA A 55 -5.27 -2.82 1.99
N LEU A 56 -4.16 -2.93 2.74
CA LEU A 56 -3.04 -1.99 2.71
C LEU A 56 -2.39 -1.91 1.33
N ILE A 57 -2.14 -3.06 0.69
CA ILE A 57 -1.64 -3.10 -0.70
C ILE A 57 -2.63 -2.41 -1.64
N SER A 58 -3.92 -2.71 -1.53
CA SER A 58 -4.94 -2.14 -2.43
C SER A 58 -5.07 -0.62 -2.31
N ILE A 59 -5.07 -0.08 -1.08
CA ILE A 59 -5.23 1.37 -0.85
C ILE A 59 -3.94 2.17 -1.09
N SER A 60 -2.78 1.50 -1.17
CA SER A 60 -1.48 2.15 -1.35
C SER A 60 -1.36 2.98 -2.63
N SER A 61 -1.98 2.55 -3.74
CA SER A 61 -1.97 3.30 -5.01
C SER A 61 -2.66 4.65 -4.85
N ILE A 62 -3.80 4.68 -4.15
CA ILE A 62 -4.60 5.88 -3.86
C ILE A 62 -3.86 6.80 -2.88
N CYS A 63 -3.34 6.26 -1.77
CA CYS A 63 -2.60 7.07 -0.79
C CYS A 63 -1.34 7.69 -1.41
N ALA A 64 -0.55 6.92 -2.15
CA ALA A 64 0.63 7.45 -2.84
C ALA A 64 0.25 8.46 -3.93
N GLY A 65 -0.80 8.20 -4.71
CA GLY A 65 -1.33 9.15 -5.71
C GLY A 65 -1.81 10.45 -5.07
N SER A 66 -2.44 10.37 -3.89
CA SER A 66 -2.88 11.52 -3.10
C SER A 66 -1.70 12.36 -2.62
N VAL A 67 -0.63 11.73 -2.12
CA VAL A 67 0.61 12.42 -1.75
C VAL A 67 1.29 13.06 -2.95
N TYR A 68 1.35 12.36 -4.07
CA TYR A 68 1.91 12.89 -5.30
C TYR A 68 1.15 14.13 -5.81
N PHE A 69 -0.18 14.09 -5.75
CA PHE A 69 -1.04 15.16 -6.23
C PHE A 69 -1.10 16.37 -5.29
N HIS A 70 -1.24 16.14 -3.98
CA HIS A 70 -1.42 17.19 -2.98
C HIS A 70 -0.11 17.69 -2.36
N GLY A 71 0.96 16.92 -2.45
CA GLY A 71 2.22 17.16 -1.77
C GLY A 71 2.24 16.60 -0.34
N ARG A 72 3.45 16.23 0.10
CA ARG A 72 3.70 15.60 1.41
C ARG A 72 3.27 16.49 2.59
N ASP A 73 3.58 17.78 2.53
CA ASP A 73 3.30 18.72 3.63
C ASP A 73 1.80 18.88 3.87
N LYS A 74 1.01 18.99 2.80
CA LYS A 74 -0.44 19.09 2.89
C LYS A 74 -1.05 17.81 3.48
N ILE A 75 -0.61 16.65 3.00
CA ILE A 75 -1.05 15.36 3.54
C ILE A 75 -0.69 15.27 5.02
N ALA A 76 0.54 15.58 5.42
CA ALA A 76 0.96 15.53 6.82
C ALA A 76 0.11 16.43 7.73
N ALA A 77 -0.28 17.62 7.27
CA ALA A 77 -1.11 18.55 8.02
C ALA A 77 -2.57 18.11 8.14
N GLU A 78 -3.12 17.43 7.13
CA GLU A 78 -4.56 17.16 7.03
C GLU A 78 -4.94 15.69 7.25
N ILE A 79 -4.00 14.73 7.27
CA ILE A 79 -4.31 13.29 7.41
C ILE A 79 -5.09 12.96 8.68
N VAL A 80 -4.89 13.71 9.76
CA VAL A 80 -5.62 13.52 11.02
C VAL A 80 -7.12 13.78 10.85
N ASN A 81 -7.52 14.52 9.82
CA ASN A 81 -8.93 14.83 9.52
C ASN A 81 -9.58 13.82 8.57
N LEU A 82 -8.81 12.88 7.97
CA LEU A 82 -9.31 11.89 7.01
C LEU A 82 -10.53 11.08 7.49
N PRO A 83 -10.65 10.67 8.77
CA PRO A 83 -11.84 9.96 9.22
C PRO A 83 -13.16 10.71 9.02
N TYR A 84 -13.05 12.03 8.84
CA TYR A 84 -14.15 13.00 8.75
C TYR A 84 -14.27 13.64 7.34
N SER A 85 -13.30 13.40 6.44
CA SER A 85 -13.32 13.94 5.07
C SER A 85 -12.50 13.08 4.11
N ASP A 86 -13.16 12.58 3.06
CA ASP A 86 -12.53 11.83 1.97
C ASP A 86 -11.82 12.74 0.96
N GLY A 87 -11.87 14.08 1.14
CA GLY A 87 -11.43 15.07 0.16
C GLY A 87 -9.93 15.10 -0.16
N LEU A 88 -9.12 14.35 0.60
CA LEU A 88 -7.70 14.15 0.33
C LEU A 88 -7.40 12.91 -0.52
N LEU A 89 -8.36 12.00 -0.70
CA LEU A 89 -8.15 10.79 -1.47
C LEU A 89 -8.32 11.10 -2.96
N ASN A 90 -7.21 11.04 -3.71
CA ASN A 90 -7.27 11.06 -5.15
C ASN A 90 -7.64 9.66 -5.68
N LEU A 91 -8.89 9.52 -6.12
CA LEU A 91 -9.44 8.26 -6.65
C LEU A 91 -9.30 8.11 -8.16
N GLU A 92 -8.83 9.15 -8.86
CA GLU A 92 -8.79 9.19 -10.33
C GLU A 92 -7.97 8.01 -10.89
N GLY A 93 -8.64 7.11 -11.61
CA GLY A 93 -8.01 5.94 -12.24
C GLY A 93 -7.72 4.78 -11.29
N ALA A 94 -8.17 4.85 -10.03
CA ALA A 94 -7.95 3.84 -8.99
C ALA A 94 -9.25 3.36 -8.32
N GLU A 95 -10.41 3.55 -8.95
CA GLU A 95 -11.72 3.26 -8.38
C GLU A 95 -11.91 1.78 -8.06
N GLU A 96 -11.39 0.89 -8.90
CA GLU A 96 -11.42 -0.56 -8.66
C GLU A 96 -10.59 -0.96 -7.44
N ASP A 97 -9.43 -0.32 -7.25
CA ASP A 97 -8.54 -0.56 -6.11
C ASP A 97 -9.25 -0.14 -4.82
N TYR A 98 -9.97 0.99 -4.85
CA TYR A 98 -10.79 1.45 -3.73
C TYR A 98 -11.95 0.48 -3.42
N MET A 99 -12.61 -0.06 -4.45
CA MET A 99 -13.68 -1.05 -4.27
C MET A 99 -13.15 -2.40 -3.76
N ALA A 100 -11.97 -2.84 -4.21
CA ALA A 100 -11.28 -4.00 -3.67
C ALA A 100 -10.92 -3.80 -2.19
N PHE A 101 -10.30 -2.67 -1.87
CA PHE A 101 -9.98 -2.25 -0.51
C PHE A 101 -11.18 -2.33 0.45
N LYS A 102 -12.33 -1.73 0.06
CA LYS A 102 -13.54 -1.78 0.89
C LYS A 102 -14.03 -3.20 1.15
N ARG A 103 -13.94 -4.09 0.16
CA ARG A 103 -14.30 -5.52 0.31
C ARG A 103 -13.35 -6.23 1.26
N LEU A 104 -12.05 -5.94 1.19
CA LEU A 104 -11.00 -6.54 2.01
C LEU A 104 -11.08 -6.10 3.49
N CYS A 105 -11.59 -4.90 3.77
CA CYS A 105 -11.81 -4.44 5.14
C CYS A 105 -12.96 -5.18 5.87
N SER A 106 -13.91 -5.77 5.13
CA SER A 106 -15.12 -6.37 5.70
C SER A 106 -14.83 -7.61 6.59
N PRO A 107 -13.98 -8.57 6.18
CA PRO A 107 -13.53 -9.67 7.05
C PRO A 107 -12.88 -9.21 8.36
N VAL A 108 -12.00 -8.20 8.30
CA VAL A 108 -11.33 -7.64 9.49
C VAL A 108 -12.35 -7.01 10.44
N SER A 109 -13.26 -6.19 9.89
CA SER A 109 -14.37 -5.59 10.63
C SER A 109 -15.24 -6.62 11.34
N ARG A 110 -15.61 -7.71 10.67
CA ARG A 110 -16.41 -8.80 11.26
C ARG A 110 -15.65 -9.54 12.35
N PHE A 111 -14.36 -9.81 12.14
CA PHE A 111 -13.54 -10.54 13.10
C PHE A 111 -13.40 -9.79 14.44
N PHE A 112 -13.12 -8.49 14.39
CA PHE A 112 -12.93 -7.66 15.59
C PHE A 112 -14.23 -7.00 16.11
N LEU A 113 -15.37 -7.25 15.45
CA LEU A 113 -16.66 -6.61 15.75
C LEU A 113 -16.54 -5.07 15.76
N LEU A 114 -15.88 -4.52 14.74
CA LEU A 114 -15.69 -3.10 14.51
C LEU A 114 -16.55 -2.63 13.33
N GLN A 115 -16.93 -1.35 13.31
CA GLN A 115 -17.55 -0.76 12.12
C GLN A 115 -16.57 -0.78 10.94
N ALA A 116 -17.04 -1.16 9.75
CA ALA A 116 -16.20 -1.26 8.55
C ALA A 116 -15.47 0.06 8.23
N LYS A 117 -16.13 1.20 8.46
CA LYS A 117 -15.55 2.54 8.26
C LYS A 117 -14.33 2.78 9.16
N LYS A 118 -14.35 2.31 10.42
CA LYS A 118 -13.20 2.40 11.33
C LYS A 118 -11.99 1.63 10.80
N VAL A 119 -12.21 0.40 10.33
CA VAL A 119 -11.14 -0.44 9.75
C VAL A 119 -10.56 0.21 8.49
N GLN A 120 -11.43 0.73 7.62
CA GLN A 120 -11.00 1.44 6.41
C GLN A 120 -10.12 2.64 6.77
N TRP A 121 -10.54 3.46 7.74
CA TRP A 121 -9.74 4.61 8.16
C TRP A 121 -8.42 4.25 8.80
N SER A 122 -8.39 3.24 9.66
CA SER A 122 -7.13 2.73 10.22
C SER A 122 -6.15 2.31 9.12
N ALA A 123 -6.61 1.57 8.11
CA ALA A 123 -5.76 1.13 7.00
C ALA A 123 -5.27 2.30 6.14
N ILE A 124 -6.14 3.28 5.83
CA ILE A 124 -5.79 4.50 5.09
C ILE A 124 -4.73 5.31 5.85
N LEU A 125 -4.93 5.55 7.15
CA LEU A 125 -4.01 6.32 7.99
C LEU A 125 -2.65 5.63 8.11
N SER A 126 -2.64 4.32 8.38
CA SER A 126 -1.40 3.54 8.41
C SER A 126 -0.66 3.61 7.07
N THR A 127 -1.39 3.53 5.95
CA THR A 127 -0.78 3.61 4.61
C THR A 127 -0.21 4.99 4.32
N PHE A 128 -0.90 6.07 4.71
CA PHE A 128 -0.33 7.42 4.62
C PHE A 128 0.93 7.54 5.48
N ARG A 129 0.89 7.11 6.74
CA ARG A 129 2.04 7.14 7.64
C ARG A 129 3.24 6.39 7.05
N PHE A 130 3.03 5.22 6.46
CA PHE A 130 4.06 4.49 5.73
C PHE A 130 4.71 5.35 4.64
N PHE A 131 3.91 5.97 3.76
CA PHE A 131 4.45 6.87 2.73
C PHE A 131 5.05 8.17 3.30
N MET A 132 4.79 8.52 4.55
CA MET A 132 5.42 9.65 5.22
C MET A 132 6.74 9.28 5.91
N MET A 133 7.09 8.00 6.03
CA MET A 133 8.38 7.58 6.61
C MET A 133 9.54 8.01 5.72
N GLU A 134 10.67 8.30 6.34
CA GLU A 134 11.90 8.67 5.64
C GLU A 134 12.37 7.52 4.73
N GLY A 135 12.87 7.85 3.54
CA GLY A 135 13.39 6.90 2.56
C GLY A 135 12.34 6.15 1.73
N ILE A 136 11.07 6.08 2.16
CA ILE A 136 10.03 5.32 1.41
C ILE A 136 9.81 5.90 0.01
N TRP A 137 9.77 7.22 -0.12
CA TRP A 137 9.61 7.86 -1.43
C TRP A 137 10.80 7.64 -2.35
N ASP A 138 12.02 7.52 -1.82
CA ASP A 138 13.19 7.22 -2.65
C ASP A 138 13.05 5.84 -3.28
N VAL A 139 12.51 4.87 -2.54
CA VAL A 139 12.20 3.53 -3.06
C VAL A 139 11.06 3.57 -4.07
N VAL A 140 9.97 4.28 -3.78
CA VAL A 140 8.84 4.43 -4.72
C VAL A 140 9.32 5.04 -6.04
N ASN A 141 10.16 6.07 -5.97
CA ASN A 141 10.74 6.74 -7.14
C ASN A 141 11.69 5.81 -7.89
N PHE A 142 12.55 5.06 -7.19
CA PHE A 142 13.43 4.07 -7.79
C PHE A 142 12.64 3.02 -8.59
N VAL A 143 11.59 2.46 -7.98
CA VAL A 143 10.73 1.46 -8.63
C VAL A 143 9.96 2.06 -9.81
N ALA A 144 9.42 3.27 -9.65
CA ALA A 144 8.73 3.97 -10.73
C ALA A 144 9.67 4.25 -11.92
N HIS A 145 10.92 4.61 -11.65
CA HIS A 145 11.94 4.83 -12.67
C HIS A 145 12.30 3.53 -13.39
N ALA A 146 12.52 2.44 -12.64
CA ALA A 146 12.78 1.12 -13.23
C ALA A 146 11.63 0.64 -14.12
N LEU A 147 10.38 0.89 -13.70
CA LEU A 147 9.20 0.59 -14.52
C LEU A 147 9.13 1.43 -15.78
N HIS A 148 9.52 2.69 -15.71
CA HIS A 148 9.52 3.58 -16.87
C HIS A 148 10.62 3.23 -17.90
N GLN A 149 11.75 2.71 -17.43
CA GLN A 149 12.89 2.31 -18.28
C GLN A 149 12.80 0.88 -18.81
N ALA A 150 11.85 0.08 -18.32
CA ALA A 150 11.71 -1.30 -18.76
C ALA A 150 11.28 -1.33 -20.24
N ASP A 151 12.08 -1.97 -21.09
CA ASP A 151 11.74 -2.22 -22.50
C ASP A 151 10.51 -3.14 -22.66
N ALA A 152 10.18 -3.88 -21.61
CA ALA A 152 9.03 -4.76 -21.54
C ALA A 152 7.89 -4.12 -20.74
N ASP A 153 6.64 -4.34 -21.19
CA ASP A 153 5.42 -3.96 -20.47
C ASP A 153 5.29 -4.61 -19.07
N VAL A 154 6.16 -5.56 -18.74
CA VAL A 154 6.18 -6.31 -17.48
C VAL A 154 7.62 -6.42 -16.96
N LEU A 155 7.82 -6.04 -15.70
CA LEU A 155 9.08 -6.18 -14.96
C LEU A 155 8.95 -7.28 -13.89
N ALA A 156 9.91 -8.19 -13.82
CA ALA A 156 9.92 -9.23 -12.79
C ALA A 156 10.32 -8.64 -11.42
N CYS A 157 9.55 -8.94 -10.37
CA CYS A 157 9.82 -8.42 -9.03
C CYS A 157 11.17 -8.88 -8.48
N ALA A 158 11.61 -10.10 -8.82
CA ALA A 158 12.91 -10.62 -8.41
C ALA A 158 14.09 -9.77 -8.94
N GLN A 159 14.05 -9.34 -10.20
CA GLN A 159 15.08 -8.49 -10.80
C GLN A 159 15.14 -7.10 -10.14
N LEU A 160 13.97 -6.57 -9.81
CA LEU A 160 13.85 -5.30 -9.09
C LEU A 160 14.44 -5.41 -7.69
N LEU A 161 14.12 -6.47 -6.95
CA LEU A 161 14.68 -6.75 -5.63
C LEU A 161 16.21 -6.88 -5.66
N GLU A 162 16.76 -7.64 -6.62
CA GLU A 162 18.22 -7.74 -6.80
C GLU A 162 18.87 -6.39 -7.05
N SER A 163 18.20 -5.48 -7.75
CA SER A 163 18.69 -4.13 -8.03
C SER A 163 18.60 -3.22 -6.80
N MET A 164 17.54 -3.38 -6.00
CA MET A 164 17.38 -2.68 -4.72
C MET A 164 18.45 -3.10 -3.71
N HIS A 165 18.80 -4.39 -3.63
CA HIS A 165 19.83 -4.90 -2.72
C HIS A 165 21.21 -4.26 -2.93
N LYS A 166 21.46 -3.70 -4.12
CA LYS A 166 22.72 -3.03 -4.48
C LYS A 166 22.75 -1.55 -4.08
N GLN A 167 21.65 -1.01 -3.55
CA GLN A 167 21.53 0.40 -3.20
C GLN A 167 21.95 0.65 -1.75
N GLU A 168 22.66 1.75 -1.50
CA GLU A 168 23.12 2.12 -0.15
C GLU A 168 21.96 2.36 0.82
N TRP A 169 20.80 2.82 0.34
CA TRP A 169 19.61 3.06 1.15
C TRP A 169 18.86 1.78 1.55
N TYR A 170 19.17 0.62 0.95
CA TYR A 170 18.39 -0.61 1.14
C TYR A 170 18.30 -1.09 2.60
N PRO A 171 19.38 -1.10 3.40
CA PRO A 171 19.28 -1.47 4.81
C PRO A 171 18.37 -0.54 5.62
N GLY A 172 18.37 0.77 5.31
CA GLY A 172 17.47 1.74 5.93
C GLY A 172 16.02 1.46 5.58
N PHE A 173 15.75 1.15 4.31
CA PHE A 173 14.43 0.74 3.85
C PHE A 173 13.93 -0.53 4.57
N CYS A 174 14.75 -1.56 4.70
CA CYS A 174 14.38 -2.78 5.43
C CYS A 174 13.98 -2.49 6.89
N ARG A 175 14.67 -1.55 7.55
CA ARG A 175 14.30 -1.11 8.90
C ARG A 175 12.94 -0.42 8.91
N SER A 176 12.67 0.48 7.96
CA SER A 176 11.36 1.12 7.82
C SER A 176 10.23 0.10 7.64
N LEU A 177 10.44 -0.99 6.87
CA LEU A 177 9.46 -2.06 6.75
C LEU A 177 9.21 -2.78 8.08
N GLN A 178 10.27 -3.07 8.83
CA GLN A 178 10.18 -3.70 10.15
C GLN A 178 9.44 -2.81 11.15
N ASP A 179 9.76 -1.52 11.19
CA ASP A 179 9.14 -0.54 12.07
C ASP A 179 7.65 -0.37 11.74
N PHE A 180 7.30 -0.29 10.45
CA PHE A 180 5.91 -0.25 10.01
C PHE A 180 5.15 -1.51 10.44
N HIS A 181 5.71 -2.70 10.17
CA HIS A 181 5.10 -3.97 10.55
C HIS A 181 4.90 -4.06 12.07
N ALA A 182 5.91 -3.72 12.86
CA ALA A 182 5.85 -3.73 14.32
C ALA A 182 4.84 -2.72 14.90
N SER A 183 4.59 -1.60 14.20
CA SER A 183 3.60 -0.61 14.63
C SER A 183 2.16 -1.08 14.48
N ARG A 184 1.90 -2.02 13.56
CA ARG A 184 0.55 -2.47 13.20
C ARG A 184 0.22 -3.88 13.71
N TYR A 185 1.22 -4.75 13.86
CA TYR A 185 1.03 -6.15 14.24
C TYR A 185 1.61 -6.47 15.63
N PRO A 186 0.94 -7.32 16.44
CA PRO A 186 -0.23 -8.14 16.09
C PRO A 186 -1.50 -7.31 15.89
N LEU A 187 -2.30 -7.71 14.89
CA LEU A 187 -3.52 -6.99 14.58
C LEU A 187 -4.52 -7.16 15.72
N SER A 188 -4.99 -6.06 16.29
CA SER A 188 -5.90 -6.10 17.44
C SER A 188 -7.01 -5.06 17.32
N LYS A 189 -8.13 -5.31 18.01
CA LYS A 189 -9.23 -4.35 18.09
C LYS A 189 -8.76 -3.00 18.64
N VAL A 190 -7.99 -3.04 19.74
CA VAL A 190 -7.46 -1.84 20.40
C VAL A 190 -6.53 -1.08 19.46
N GLY A 191 -5.62 -1.76 18.75
CA GLY A 191 -4.73 -1.14 17.77
C GLY A 191 -5.49 -0.49 16.62
N LEU A 192 -6.49 -1.18 16.05
CA LEU A 192 -7.33 -0.65 14.99
C LEU A 192 -8.13 0.60 15.42
N GLU A 193 -8.52 0.67 16.69
CA GLU A 193 -9.23 1.83 17.25
C GLU A 193 -8.28 2.98 17.62
N SER A 194 -7.08 2.70 18.14
CA SER A 194 -6.07 3.72 18.47
C SER A 194 -5.48 4.41 17.25
N GLU A 195 -5.55 3.78 16.08
CA GLU A 195 -5.16 4.42 14.82
C GLU A 195 -6.05 5.63 14.48
N LEU A 196 -7.27 5.70 15.04
CA LEU A 196 -8.21 6.78 14.78
C LEU A 196 -7.99 7.93 15.78
N PRO A 197 -8.09 9.19 15.33
CA PRO A 197 -8.14 10.33 16.24
C PRO A 197 -9.29 10.15 17.25
N GLU A 198 -9.07 10.57 18.49
CA GLU A 198 -10.16 10.72 19.45
C GLU A 198 -11.18 11.70 18.88
N MET A 199 -12.47 11.34 18.91
CA MET A 199 -13.52 12.27 18.53
C MET A 199 -13.51 13.42 19.55
N PRO A 200 -13.49 14.71 19.12
CA PRO A 200 -13.79 15.81 20.01
C PRO A 200 -15.23 15.75 20.52
#